data_AF-A1RS68-F1
#
_entry.id   AF-A1RS68-F1
#
_cell.length_a   1.000
_cell.length_b   1.000
_cell.length_c   1.000
_cell.angle_alpha   90.00
_cell.angle_beta   90.00
_cell.angle_gamma   90.00
#
_symmetry.space_group_name_H-M   'P 1'
#
loop_
_entity.id
_entity.type
_entity.pdbx_description
1 polymer ?
#
loop_
_entity_poly.entity_id
_entity_poly.type
_entity_poly.pdbx_seq_one_letter_code
_entity_poly.pdbx_strand_id
1 'polypeptide(L)'
;MSIPIREFDLTYNDLFRAPDKEGAVVSVRVHRKVKRVLEELAKREGLDGVSELVRYLIAGYLMGKYNIEKPREKVIVEPIVLTINVQKNSSKTIDDVELDIAAEKIVAIIRDVEDYLRKVKAGIVPRNPEVAMRLHEKLANALKTAKKLGMEEEYMKLIKLKAQLSAIE
;
A
#
# COMPACT_ATOMS: atom_id res chain seq x y z
N MET A 1 27.40 -27.14 12.00
CA MET A 1 27.85 -25.76 12.31
C MET A 1 28.67 -25.29 11.14
N SER A 2 28.11 -24.44 10.27
CA SER A 2 28.83 -23.89 9.12
C SER A 2 29.55 -22.62 9.56
N ILE A 3 30.87 -22.69 9.63
CA ILE A 3 31.75 -21.57 9.91
C ILE A 3 31.62 -20.59 8.74
N PRO A 4 31.17 -19.34 8.93
CA PRO A 4 31.14 -18.38 7.85
C PRO A 4 32.58 -18.03 7.46
N ILE A 5 32.92 -18.31 6.21
CA ILE A 5 34.16 -17.86 5.60
C ILE A 5 34.05 -16.33 5.51
N ARG A 6 34.64 -15.60 6.46
CA ARG A 6 34.74 -14.13 6.38
C ARG A 6 35.94 -13.78 5.52
N GLU A 7 35.75 -13.80 4.20
CA GLU A 7 36.75 -13.27 3.25
C GLU A 7 36.89 -11.74 3.32
N PHE A 8 35.92 -11.03 3.91
CA PHE A 8 35.90 -9.57 3.99
C PHE A 8 35.37 -9.10 5.35
N ASP A 9 36.01 -8.08 5.93
CA ASP A 9 35.53 -7.37 7.12
C ASP A 9 34.48 -6.32 6.71
N LEU A 10 33.27 -6.80 6.38
CA LEU A 10 32.17 -5.98 5.91
C LEU A 10 30.86 -6.46 6.54
N THR A 11 30.10 -5.55 7.16
CA THR A 11 28.80 -5.86 7.78
C THR A 11 27.63 -5.40 6.91
N TYR A 12 26.43 -5.95 7.18
CA TYR A 12 25.19 -5.50 6.52
C TYR A 12 24.96 -3.99 6.70
N ASN A 13 25.27 -3.45 7.88
CA ASN A 13 25.06 -2.02 8.16
C ASN A 13 26.00 -1.14 7.32
N ASP A 14 27.21 -1.60 7.03
CA ASP A 14 28.18 -0.85 6.22
C ASP A 14 27.74 -0.69 4.76
N LEU A 15 26.89 -1.59 4.26
CA LEU A 15 26.35 -1.51 2.90
C LEU A 15 25.32 -0.38 2.70
N PHE A 16 24.60 -0.03 3.76
CA PHE A 16 23.45 0.88 3.68
C PHE A 16 23.62 2.17 4.48
N ARG A 17 24.62 2.24 5.36
CA ARG A 17 24.93 3.47 6.09
C ARG A 17 25.35 4.57 5.11
N ALA A 18 24.83 5.78 5.30
CA ALA A 18 25.34 6.94 4.59
C ALA A 18 26.83 7.12 4.95
N PRO A 19 27.73 7.34 3.98
CA PRO A 19 29.12 7.57 4.30
C PRO A 19 29.23 8.78 5.20
N ASP A 20 30.12 8.71 6.20
CA ASP A 20 30.52 9.89 6.95
C ASP A 20 31.20 10.90 6.00
N LYS A 21 31.52 12.11 6.46
CA LYS A 21 32.09 13.20 5.62
C LYS A 21 33.37 12.81 4.85
N GLU A 22 34.00 11.69 5.19
CA GLU A 22 35.16 11.07 4.53
C GLU A 22 34.80 9.83 3.68
N GLY A 23 33.61 9.81 3.07
CA GLY A 23 33.22 8.73 2.16
C GLY A 23 34.23 8.52 1.02
N ALA A 24 34.53 7.26 0.70
CA ALA A 24 35.36 6.93 -0.45
C ALA A 24 34.60 7.21 -1.76
N VAL A 25 35.17 8.03 -2.64
CA VAL A 25 34.60 8.32 -3.96
C VAL A 25 35.16 7.34 -4.99
N VAL A 26 34.31 6.50 -5.55
CA VAL A 26 34.65 5.62 -6.68
C VAL A 26 34.13 6.25 -7.97
N SER A 27 35.03 6.66 -8.85
CA SER A 27 34.68 7.21 -10.16
C SER A 27 34.74 6.12 -11.23
N VAL A 28 33.62 5.89 -11.93
CA VAL A 28 33.53 4.89 -13.01
C VAL A 28 33.20 5.58 -14.32
N ARG A 29 33.91 5.21 -15.40
CA ARG A 29 33.57 5.65 -16.76
C ARG A 29 32.62 4.64 -17.39
N VAL A 30 31.48 5.13 -17.87
CA VAL A 30 30.48 4.32 -18.57
C VAL A 30 30.11 4.98 -19.90
N HIS A 31 29.59 4.18 -20.82
CA HIS A 31 29.09 4.69 -22.10
C HIS A 31 27.94 5.70 -21.88
N ARG A 32 27.86 6.75 -22.71
CA ARG A 32 26.87 7.84 -22.55
C ARG A 32 25.42 7.35 -22.49
N LYS A 33 25.07 6.33 -23.28
CA LYS A 33 23.73 5.72 -23.27
C LYS A 33 23.43 5.03 -21.93
N VAL A 34 24.42 4.33 -21.36
CA VAL A 34 24.27 3.67 -20.06
C VAL A 34 24.05 4.71 -18.96
N LYS A 35 24.82 5.80 -18.98
CA LYS A 35 24.63 6.91 -18.03
C LYS A 35 23.19 7.43 -18.03
N ARG A 36 22.61 7.67 -19.22
CA ARG A 36 21.23 8.15 -19.35
C ARG A 36 20.21 7.18 -18.77
N VAL A 37 20.37 5.88 -19.04
CA VAL A 37 19.49 4.86 -18.48
C VAL A 37 19.57 4.84 -16.95
N LEU A 38 20.77 4.95 -16.38
CA LEU A 38 20.94 5.01 -14.91
C LEU A 38 20.31 6.26 -14.30
N GLU A 39 20.43 7.42 -14.96
CA GLU A 39 19.78 8.67 -14.54
C GLU A 39 18.25 8.55 -14.56
N GLU A 40 17.69 7.91 -15.59
CA GLU A 40 16.24 7.67 -15.67
C GLU A 40 15.75 6.68 -14.62
N LEU A 41 16.49 5.59 -14.38
CA LEU A 41 16.13 4.59 -13.36
C LEU A 41 16.16 5.20 -11.96
N ALA A 42 17.22 5.93 -11.61
CA ALA A 42 17.31 6.60 -10.32
C ALA A 42 16.13 7.55 -10.08
N LYS A 43 15.72 8.31 -11.11
CA LYS A 43 14.57 9.20 -11.02
C LYS A 43 13.24 8.46 -10.87
N ARG A 44 13.06 7.34 -11.57
CA ARG A 44 11.84 6.51 -11.47
C ARG A 44 11.70 5.88 -10.09
N GLU A 45 12.81 5.49 -9.49
CA GLU A 45 12.85 4.90 -8.15
C GLU A 45 12.83 5.94 -7.01
N GLY A 46 12.85 7.24 -7.34
CA GLY A 46 12.80 8.32 -6.36
C GLY A 46 14.10 8.49 -5.56
N LEU A 47 15.23 8.09 -6.12
CA LEU A 47 16.55 8.16 -5.48
C LEU A 47 17.22 9.53 -5.71
N ASP A 48 18.13 9.92 -4.81
CA ASP A 48 18.92 11.16 -4.86
C ASP A 48 20.05 11.13 -5.91
N GLY A 49 19.84 10.38 -6.99
CA GLY A 49 20.69 10.31 -8.16
C GLY A 49 21.35 8.95 -8.38
N VAL A 50 22.20 8.90 -9.41
CA VAL A 50 22.84 7.65 -9.87
C VAL A 50 23.73 7.02 -8.79
N SER A 51 24.36 7.84 -7.94
CA SER A 51 25.25 7.36 -6.89
C SER A 51 24.52 6.48 -5.85
N GLU A 52 23.27 6.82 -5.52
CA GLU A 52 22.47 6.05 -4.57
C GLU A 52 21.98 4.74 -5.22
N LEU A 53 21.52 4.81 -6.47
CA LEU A 53 21.17 3.61 -7.24
C LEU A 53 22.34 2.63 -7.32
N VAL A 54 23.54 3.11 -7.64
CA VAL A 54 24.75 2.29 -7.73
C VAL A 54 25.11 1.69 -6.37
N ARG A 55 24.90 2.41 -5.27
CA ARG A 55 25.12 1.87 -3.92
C ARG A 55 24.21 0.68 -3.64
N TYR A 56 22.92 0.77 -3.94
CA TYR A 56 22.00 -0.36 -3.76
C TYR A 56 22.33 -1.55 -4.66
N LEU A 57 22.75 -1.30 -5.90
CA LEU A 57 23.18 -2.36 -6.81
C LEU A 57 24.43 -3.10 -6.29
N ILE A 58 25.42 -2.35 -5.80
CA ILE A 58 26.63 -2.93 -5.18
C ILE A 58 26.25 -3.72 -3.93
N ALA A 59 25.42 -3.16 -3.06
CA ALA A 59 24.95 -3.83 -1.84
C ALA A 59 24.21 -5.14 -2.17
N GLY A 60 23.29 -5.11 -3.13
CA GLY A 60 22.55 -6.29 -3.59
C GLY A 60 23.47 -7.37 -4.16
N TYR A 61 24.46 -6.98 -4.98
CA TYR A 61 25.46 -7.91 -5.50
C TYR A 61 26.30 -8.53 -4.37
N LEU A 62 26.78 -7.73 -3.42
CA LEU A 62 27.60 -8.19 -2.31
C LEU A 62 26.82 -9.14 -1.38
N MET A 63 25.58 -8.79 -1.05
CA MET A 63 24.69 -9.66 -0.28
C MET A 63 24.41 -10.99 -0.99
N GLY A 64 24.05 -10.94 -2.28
CA GLY A 64 23.68 -12.13 -3.04
C GLY A 64 24.85 -13.07 -3.31
N LYS A 65 26.04 -12.54 -3.59
CA LYS A 65 27.22 -13.35 -3.94
C LYS A 65 28.00 -13.83 -2.71
N TYR A 66 28.09 -13.02 -1.67
CA TYR A 66 28.92 -13.31 -0.49
C TYR A 66 28.11 -13.64 0.77
N ASN A 67 26.80 -13.82 0.63
CA ASN A 67 25.87 -14.23 1.70
C ASN A 67 26.05 -13.39 2.98
N ILE A 68 26.17 -12.07 2.83
CA ILE A 68 26.26 -11.14 3.96
C ILE A 68 24.94 -11.22 4.72
N GLU A 69 24.99 -11.84 5.91
CA GLU A 69 23.78 -12.11 6.69
C GLU A 69 23.15 -10.81 7.18
N LYS A 70 21.86 -10.64 6.87
CA LYS A 70 21.03 -9.63 7.53
C LYS A 70 20.98 -9.96 9.03
N PRO A 71 21.30 -9.02 9.94
CA PRO A 71 21.26 -9.29 11.36
C PRO A 71 19.85 -9.78 11.75
N ARG A 72 19.78 -10.99 12.31
CA ARG A 72 18.57 -11.47 12.98
C ARG A 72 18.47 -10.69 14.29
N GLU A 73 17.37 -9.99 14.51
CA GLU A 73 17.12 -9.34 15.79
C GLU A 73 17.13 -10.42 16.90
N LYS A 74 18.20 -10.44 17.70
CA LYS A 74 18.22 -11.23 18.93
C LYS A 74 17.35 -10.48 19.93
N VAL A 75 16.14 -10.97 20.13
CA VAL A 75 15.26 -10.50 21.21
C VAL A 75 15.88 -10.97 22.53
N ILE A 76 16.58 -10.07 23.24
CA ILE A 76 17.31 -10.35 24.50
C ILE A 76 16.37 -10.36 25.72
N VAL A 77 15.14 -9.93 25.56
CA VAL A 77 14.13 -9.92 26.64
C VAL A 77 13.16 -11.08 26.47
N GLU A 78 12.72 -11.68 27.58
CA GLU A 78 11.55 -12.55 27.56
C GLU A 78 10.43 -11.80 26.83
N PRO A 79 9.85 -12.40 25.78
CA PRO A 79 8.83 -11.71 25.02
C PRO A 79 7.68 -11.37 25.97
N ILE A 80 7.37 -10.08 26.09
CA ILE A 80 6.13 -9.65 26.76
C ILE A 80 5.01 -10.38 26.04
N VAL A 81 4.38 -11.34 26.73
CA VAL A 81 3.19 -12.04 26.21
C VAL A 81 2.03 -11.07 26.32
N LEU A 82 1.99 -10.14 25.36
CA LEU A 82 0.78 -9.43 25.03
C LEU A 82 -0.15 -10.46 24.38
N THR A 83 -1.14 -10.93 25.13
CA THR A 83 -2.28 -11.65 24.56
C THR A 83 -3.12 -10.65 23.77
N ILE A 84 -2.60 -10.27 22.61
CA ILE A 84 -3.39 -9.56 21.62
C ILE A 84 -4.31 -10.63 21.05
N ASN A 85 -5.62 -10.51 21.28
CA ASN A 85 -6.61 -11.22 20.47
C ASN A 85 -6.53 -10.64 19.04
N VAL A 86 -5.52 -11.08 18.30
CA VAL A 86 -5.40 -10.84 16.88
C VAL A 86 -6.41 -11.78 16.24
N GLN A 87 -7.61 -11.26 15.97
CA GLN A 87 -8.35 -11.80 14.83
C GLN A 87 -7.41 -11.64 13.64
N LYS A 88 -6.85 -12.78 13.19
CA LYS A 88 -6.00 -12.87 12.02
C LYS A 88 -6.73 -12.20 10.86
N ASN A 89 -6.40 -10.93 10.58
CA ASN A 89 -6.33 -10.48 9.20
C ASN A 89 -5.06 -11.09 8.62
N SER A 90 -5.11 -12.42 8.46
CA SER A 90 -4.39 -13.04 7.36
C SER A 90 -4.69 -12.20 6.13
N SER A 91 -3.66 -11.87 5.38
CA SER A 91 -3.72 -11.78 3.93
C SER A 91 -4.43 -13.04 3.41
N LYS A 92 -5.75 -13.05 3.51
CA LYS A 92 -6.61 -13.87 2.69
C LYS A 92 -6.25 -13.38 1.29
N THR A 93 -5.79 -14.29 0.45
CA THR A 93 -6.39 -14.38 -0.88
C THR A 93 -7.86 -14.05 -0.69
N ILE A 94 -8.23 -12.78 -0.94
CA ILE A 94 -9.63 -12.42 -1.01
C ILE A 94 -10.10 -13.36 -2.11
N ASP A 95 -10.99 -14.29 -1.75
CA ASP A 95 -11.70 -15.10 -2.73
C ASP A 95 -12.15 -14.08 -3.77
N ASP A 96 -11.67 -14.15 -5.02
CA ASP A 96 -12.12 -13.24 -6.08
C ASP A 96 -13.66 -13.19 -6.11
N VAL A 97 -14.29 -14.32 -5.74
CA VAL A 97 -15.71 -14.50 -5.49
C VAL A 97 -16.29 -13.58 -4.40
N GLU A 98 -15.63 -13.40 -3.25
CA GLU A 98 -16.08 -12.47 -2.19
C GLU A 98 -15.96 -11.00 -2.64
N LEU A 99 -14.92 -10.69 -3.42
CA LEU A 99 -14.69 -9.37 -3.99
C LEU A 99 -15.77 -9.02 -5.03
N ASP A 100 -16.09 -9.96 -5.92
CA ASP A 100 -17.14 -9.83 -6.94
C ASP A 100 -18.53 -9.68 -6.31
N ILE A 101 -18.88 -10.53 -5.33
CA ILE A 101 -20.15 -10.45 -4.61
C ILE A 101 -20.28 -9.11 -3.86
N ALA A 102 -19.18 -8.61 -3.28
CA ALA A 102 -19.18 -7.31 -2.60
C ALA A 102 -19.32 -6.16 -3.60
N ALA A 103 -18.64 -6.23 -4.75
CA ALA A 103 -18.74 -5.25 -5.82
C ALA A 103 -20.17 -5.15 -6.37
N GLU A 104 -20.81 -6.28 -6.69
CA GLU A 104 -22.20 -6.30 -7.17
C GLU A 104 -23.18 -5.69 -6.16
N LYS A 105 -23.02 -6.01 -4.87
CA LYS A 105 -23.85 -5.43 -3.80
C LYS A 105 -23.65 -3.93 -3.68
N ILE A 106 -22.41 -3.44 -3.79
CA ILE A 106 -22.11 -2.02 -3.75
C ILE A 106 -22.73 -1.30 -4.96
N VAL A 107 -22.62 -1.87 -6.16
CA VAL A 107 -23.21 -1.31 -7.39
C VAL A 107 -24.75 -1.26 -7.31
N ALA A 108 -25.39 -2.30 -6.74
CA ALA A 108 -26.83 -2.29 -6.52
C ALA A 108 -27.26 -1.16 -5.56
N ILE A 109 -26.53 -0.96 -4.46
CA ILE A 109 -26.79 0.13 -3.51
C ILE A 109 -26.59 1.50 -4.17
N ILE A 110 -25.53 1.66 -4.98
CA ILE A 110 -25.29 2.88 -5.75
C ILE A 110 -26.49 3.20 -6.65
N ARG A 111 -26.98 2.20 -7.40
CA ARG A 111 -28.14 2.36 -8.30
C ARG A 111 -29.42 2.70 -7.53
N ASP A 112 -29.70 2.02 -6.42
CA ASP A 112 -30.87 2.29 -5.59
C ASP A 112 -30.88 3.74 -5.08
N VAL A 113 -29.72 4.22 -4.62
CA VAL A 113 -29.57 5.59 -4.12
C VAL A 113 -29.68 6.59 -5.27
N GLU A 114 -29.02 6.35 -6.40
CA GLU A 114 -29.11 7.21 -7.58
C GLU A 114 -30.54 7.33 -8.11
N ASP A 115 -31.27 6.22 -8.17
CA ASP A 115 -32.66 6.19 -8.65
C ASP A 115 -33.59 6.92 -7.67
N TYR A 116 -33.40 6.75 -6.36
CA TYR A 116 -34.14 7.52 -5.36
C TYR A 116 -33.84 9.03 -5.48
N LEU A 117 -32.57 9.43 -5.54
CA LEU A 117 -32.17 10.83 -5.72
C LEU A 117 -32.74 11.42 -7.02
N ARG A 118 -32.75 10.65 -8.10
CA ARG A 118 -33.32 11.06 -9.40
C ARG A 118 -34.83 11.24 -9.31
N LYS A 119 -35.56 10.29 -8.73
CA LYS A 119 -37.02 10.34 -8.55
C LYS A 119 -37.46 11.47 -7.63
N VAL A 120 -36.69 11.75 -6.57
CA VAL A 120 -36.94 12.90 -5.68
C VAL A 120 -36.67 14.22 -6.38
N LYS A 121 -35.55 14.36 -7.11
CA LYS A 121 -35.24 15.58 -7.89
C LYS A 121 -36.26 15.84 -9.00
N ALA A 122 -36.78 14.79 -9.62
CA ALA A 122 -37.82 14.87 -10.64
C ALA A 122 -39.24 15.09 -10.05
N GLY A 123 -39.40 15.11 -8.72
CA GLY A 123 -40.70 15.27 -8.06
C GLY A 123 -41.65 14.07 -8.22
N ILE A 124 -41.15 12.93 -8.70
CA ILE A 124 -41.93 11.70 -8.92
C ILE A 124 -42.24 11.01 -7.59
N VAL A 125 -41.34 11.14 -6.61
CA VAL A 125 -41.48 10.54 -5.28
C VAL A 125 -41.33 11.62 -4.22
N PRO A 126 -42.23 11.69 -3.20
CA PRO A 126 -42.10 12.64 -2.11
C PRO A 126 -40.87 12.30 -1.25
N ARG A 127 -40.26 13.32 -0.65
CA ARG A 127 -39.15 13.14 0.29
C ARG A 127 -39.65 12.36 1.49
N ASN A 128 -39.24 11.10 1.60
CA ASN A 128 -39.59 10.24 2.71
C ASN A 128 -38.36 10.06 3.63
N PRO A 129 -38.38 10.61 4.85
CA PRO A 129 -37.25 10.53 5.78
C PRO A 129 -36.94 9.09 6.18
N GLU A 130 -37.93 8.19 6.22
CA GLU A 130 -37.70 6.78 6.55
C GLU A 130 -36.92 6.05 5.44
N VAL A 131 -37.20 6.40 4.18
CA VAL A 131 -36.46 5.85 3.02
C VAL A 131 -35.06 6.43 2.96
N ALA A 132 -34.90 7.73 3.23
CA ALA A 132 -33.60 8.39 3.31
C ALA A 132 -32.72 7.76 4.41
N MET A 133 -33.28 7.50 5.59
CA MET A 133 -32.57 6.87 6.70
C MET A 133 -32.12 5.44 6.38
N ARG A 134 -32.99 4.62 5.76
CA ARG A 134 -32.62 3.26 5.30
C ARG A 134 -31.51 3.30 4.24
N LEU A 135 -31.54 4.28 3.33
CA LEU A 135 -30.50 4.47 2.32
C LEU A 135 -29.19 4.97 2.95
N HIS A 136 -29.26 5.81 3.98
CA HIS A 136 -28.08 6.24 4.75
C HIS A 136 -27.41 5.07 5.46
N GLU A 137 -28.16 4.17 6.08
CA GLU A 137 -27.63 2.95 6.70
C GLU A 137 -26.98 2.02 5.67
N LYS A 138 -27.65 1.80 4.53
CA LYS A 138 -27.11 1.01 3.42
C LYS A 138 -25.81 1.61 2.86
N LEU A 139 -25.75 2.93 2.67
CA LEU A 139 -24.55 3.65 2.24
C LEU A 139 -23.42 3.55 3.27
N ALA A 140 -23.72 3.67 4.56
CA ALA A 140 -22.72 3.55 5.62
C ALA A 140 -22.11 2.15 5.67
N ASN A 141 -22.92 1.11 5.48
CA ASN A 141 -22.46 -0.28 5.40
C ASN A 141 -21.64 -0.52 4.12
N ALA A 142 -22.08 0.01 2.98
CA ALA A 142 -21.34 -0.07 1.72
C ALA A 142 -19.97 0.64 1.80
N LEU A 143 -19.89 1.80 2.44
CA LEU A 143 -18.64 2.55 2.64
C LEU A 143 -17.65 1.79 3.53
N LYS A 144 -18.13 1.14 4.59
CA LYS A 144 -17.28 0.28 5.44
C LYS A 144 -16.72 -0.90 4.64
N THR A 145 -17.55 -1.54 3.83
CA THR A 145 -17.15 -2.67 2.99
C THR A 145 -16.17 -2.24 1.89
N ALA A 146 -16.45 -1.15 1.17
CA ALA A 146 -15.57 -0.62 0.13
C ALA A 146 -14.18 -0.23 0.70
N LYS A 147 -14.13 0.43 1.87
CA LYS A 147 -12.89 0.78 2.55
C LYS A 147 -12.11 -0.45 3.03
N LYS A 148 -12.80 -1.50 3.47
CA LYS A 148 -12.19 -2.76 3.92
C LYS A 148 -11.58 -3.56 2.75
N LEU A 149 -12.17 -3.46 1.56
CA LEU A 149 -11.76 -4.20 0.36
C LEU A 149 -10.85 -3.40 -0.58
N GLY A 150 -10.52 -2.14 -0.26
CA GLY A 150 -9.63 -1.31 -1.10
C GLY A 150 -10.27 -0.81 -2.40
N MET A 151 -11.60 -0.74 -2.47
CA MET A 151 -12.35 -0.30 -3.66
C MET A 151 -12.47 1.24 -3.70
N GLU A 152 -11.39 1.91 -4.11
CA GLU A 152 -11.29 3.38 -4.04
C GLU A 152 -12.29 4.13 -4.94
N GLU A 153 -12.57 3.64 -6.14
CA GLU A 153 -13.50 4.29 -7.08
C GLU A 153 -14.96 4.27 -6.57
N GLU A 154 -15.41 3.10 -6.13
CA GLU A 154 -16.74 2.90 -5.54
C GLU A 154 -16.86 3.69 -4.24
N TYR A 155 -15.81 3.72 -3.42
CA TYR A 155 -15.78 4.49 -2.18
C TYR A 155 -16.01 5.98 -2.44
N MET A 156 -15.33 6.55 -3.45
CA MET A 156 -15.52 7.97 -3.82
C MET A 156 -16.92 8.25 -4.37
N LYS A 157 -17.51 7.33 -5.15
CA LYS A 157 -18.91 7.45 -5.62
C LYS A 157 -19.89 7.41 -4.45
N LEU A 158 -19.71 6.48 -3.51
CA LEU A 158 -20.55 6.35 -2.32
C LEU A 158 -20.47 7.59 -1.41
N ILE A 159 -19.29 8.22 -1.26
CA ILE A 159 -19.15 9.48 -0.52
C ILE A 159 -19.97 10.60 -1.16
N LYS A 160 -19.88 10.75 -2.49
CA LYS A 160 -20.65 11.76 -3.23
C LYS A 160 -22.16 11.54 -3.06
N LEU A 161 -22.61 10.29 -3.17
CA LEU A 161 -24.01 9.93 -2.97
C LEU A 161 -24.49 10.18 -1.54
N LYS A 162 -23.66 9.89 -0.54
CA LYS A 162 -23.96 10.22 0.86
C LYS A 162 -24.15 11.71 1.06
N ALA A 163 -23.27 12.54 0.50
CA ALA A 163 -23.39 14.00 0.57
C ALA A 163 -24.66 14.52 -0.14
N GLN A 164 -25.01 13.94 -1.28
CA GLN A 164 -26.23 14.29 -2.02
C GLN A 164 -27.51 13.87 -1.29
N LEU A 165 -27.50 12.72 -0.62
CA LEU A 165 -28.64 12.23 0.15
C LEU A 165 -28.87 13.09 1.41
N SER A 166 -27.80 13.46 2.12
CA SER A 166 -27.88 14.39 3.26
C SER A 166 -28.28 15.82 2.88
N ALA A 167 -28.16 16.20 1.60
CA ALA A 167 -28.63 17.50 1.11
C ALA A 167 -30.13 17.50 0.76
N ILE A 168 -30.79 16.35 0.79
CA ILE A 168 -32.21 16.17 0.48
C ILE A 168 -33.05 15.94 1.74
N GLU A 169 -32.46 15.46 2.83
CA GLU A 169 -32.99 15.65 4.20
C GLU A 169 -33.22 17.13 4.49
#